data_AF-A0A8H7CKL3-F1
#
_entry.id   AF-A0A8H7CKL3-F1
#
_cell.length_a   1.000
_cell.length_b   1.000
_cell.length_c   1.000
_cell.angle_alpha   90.00
_cell.angle_beta   90.00
_cell.angle_gamma   90.00
#
_symmetry.space_group_name_H-M   'P 1'
#
loop_
_entity.id
_entity.type
_entity.pdbx_description
1 polymer ?
#
loop_
_entity_poly.entity_id
_entity_poly.type
_entity_poly.pdbx_seq_one_letter_code
_entity_poly.pdbx_strand_id
1 'polypeptide(L)'
;MARTKQTARKSNGGSAPKYDLAAAEAAAQAQVVVPAPPTKRQKIAWCSGCEDGGTLIKCSLCPRYFCTECLEFPTEVDDELVFYCPKCWVSGAKEIPAWKKAVIPKQTALAPYQGFWKHGRPLGVVRYLGNQSLRGQWPIIDTARTVIISIHLEGVDIVGDASHVVHSHLRPYYSESPQQLKLCELVFNLHDTKKRNAFHRKIQGVVADLEEFKPETVLIFVTTHSTPDTGDLWIEPKGLAASPVHQVLPILIPSRLQAVIKAASGSMLIFLSCGGLNRSDAREEVSAFVKTAKIQYAIGFTVEHFLPAAANTFLQDTVHAFFIARYGKSFARILASHCELGIHTDILMYFEDGDVFRYSWHHSGRHPFGQSVPHQCPKCFVVSSLRVSLDEESRVVLRCPVKTCDYVKTIDKAVQQIRVEEEPWKKKDTSVRGAWYGDWVSFKNGRGFKAPTFGDKEVAA
;
A
#
# COMPACT_ATOMS: atom_id res chain seq x y z
N MET A 1 26.80 -11.30 -39.76
CA MET A 1 25.63 -11.22 -38.84
C MET A 1 25.12 -9.79 -38.84
N ALA A 2 23.89 -9.56 -39.29
CA ALA A 2 23.29 -8.22 -39.32
C ALA A 2 22.93 -7.77 -37.90
N ARG A 3 23.51 -6.66 -37.43
CA ARG A 3 23.16 -6.03 -36.15
C ARG A 3 21.75 -5.44 -36.27
N THR A 4 20.75 -6.11 -35.72
CA THR A 4 19.41 -5.52 -35.56
C THR A 4 19.50 -4.38 -34.57
N LYS A 5 19.27 -3.16 -35.07
CA LYS A 5 19.26 -1.93 -34.27
C LYS A 5 17.98 -1.93 -33.43
N GLN A 6 18.03 -2.49 -32.22
CA GLN A 6 16.95 -2.33 -31.25
C GLN A 6 16.92 -0.86 -30.79
N THR A 7 15.98 -0.09 -31.32
CA THR A 7 15.64 1.22 -30.77
C THR A 7 14.63 1.00 -29.66
N ALA A 8 15.06 1.12 -28.40
CA ALA A 8 14.13 1.21 -27.28
C ALA A 8 13.14 2.36 -27.55
N ARG A 9 11.84 2.07 -27.60
CA ARG A 9 10.81 3.10 -27.71
C ARG A 9 10.81 3.91 -26.43
N LYS A 10 11.34 5.13 -26.52
CA LYS A 10 11.33 6.14 -25.47
C LYS A 10 9.88 6.62 -25.24
N SER A 11 9.14 6.01 -24.31
CA SER A 11 7.89 6.58 -23.77
C SER A 11 8.24 7.49 -22.60
N ASN A 12 8.81 8.64 -22.92
CA ASN A 12 9.23 9.60 -21.90
C ASN A 12 7.98 10.38 -21.47
N GLY A 13 7.74 10.53 -20.18
CA GLY A 13 6.64 11.35 -19.64
C GLY A 13 6.83 12.84 -20.00
N GLY A 14 6.53 13.20 -21.24
CA GLY A 14 6.63 14.56 -21.75
C GLY A 14 5.46 15.44 -21.32
N SER A 15 5.52 16.71 -21.69
CA SER A 15 4.39 17.63 -21.55
C SER A 15 3.29 17.30 -22.56
N ALA A 16 2.05 17.18 -22.10
CA ALA A 16 0.88 17.09 -22.95
C ALA A 16 0.04 18.38 -22.86
N PRO A 17 -0.54 18.87 -23.98
CA PRO A 17 -1.46 20.00 -23.98
C PRO A 17 -2.64 19.82 -23.01
N LYS A 18 -3.07 20.91 -22.36
CA LYS A 18 -4.22 20.86 -21.45
C LYS A 18 -5.53 20.73 -22.23
N TYR A 19 -6.41 19.83 -21.80
CA TYR A 19 -7.74 19.58 -22.35
C TYR A 19 -8.80 19.65 -21.25
N ASP A 20 -9.87 20.40 -21.50
CA ASP A 20 -10.98 20.57 -20.56
C ASP A 20 -12.10 19.55 -20.85
N LEU A 21 -12.23 18.56 -19.97
CA LEU A 21 -13.27 17.54 -20.05
C LEU A 21 -14.64 18.07 -19.63
N ALA A 22 -14.70 19.09 -18.77
CA ALA A 22 -15.95 19.61 -18.22
C ALA A 22 -16.85 20.23 -19.32
N ALA A 23 -16.23 20.89 -20.31
CA ALA A 23 -16.93 21.41 -21.48
C ALA A 23 -17.63 20.31 -22.32
N ALA A 24 -17.23 19.04 -22.15
CA ALA A 24 -17.71 17.92 -22.94
C ALA A 24 -18.73 17.01 -22.20
N GLU A 25 -19.03 17.27 -20.92
CA GLU A 25 -19.79 16.35 -20.04
C GLU A 25 -21.21 16.80 -19.63
N ALA A 26 -21.71 17.92 -20.17
CA ALA A 26 -23.02 18.49 -19.77
C ALA A 26 -24.28 17.66 -20.10
N ALA A 27 -24.19 16.34 -20.34
CA ALA A 27 -25.29 15.52 -20.86
C ALA A 27 -25.59 14.19 -20.16
N ALA A 28 -24.95 13.81 -19.04
CA ALA A 28 -25.22 12.48 -18.47
C ALA A 28 -25.01 12.36 -16.95
N GLN A 29 -25.99 12.75 -16.14
CA GLN A 29 -26.09 12.25 -14.76
C GLN A 29 -27.56 12.00 -14.36
N ALA A 30 -27.86 10.76 -13.97
CA ALA A 30 -29.11 10.35 -13.32
C ALA A 30 -28.80 9.75 -11.94
N GLN A 31 -29.70 9.95 -10.98
CA GLN A 31 -29.54 9.60 -9.57
C GLN A 31 -29.62 8.08 -9.32
N VAL A 32 -28.87 7.60 -8.32
CA VAL A 32 -28.74 6.17 -7.99
C VAL A 32 -29.05 5.93 -6.52
N VAL A 33 -29.78 4.84 -6.27
CA VAL A 33 -30.19 4.34 -4.94
C VAL A 33 -29.14 3.35 -4.43
N VAL A 34 -28.76 3.47 -3.14
CA VAL A 34 -27.70 2.67 -2.51
C VAL A 34 -28.28 1.36 -1.95
N PRO A 35 -27.68 0.19 -2.24
CA PRO A 35 -28.15 -1.11 -1.73
C PRO A 35 -27.70 -1.42 -0.29
N ALA A 36 -28.47 -2.30 0.37
CA ALA A 36 -28.30 -2.76 1.74
C ALA A 36 -27.11 -3.74 1.96
N PRO A 37 -26.54 -3.80 3.18
CA PRO A 37 -25.32 -4.56 3.48
C PRO A 37 -25.49 -6.10 3.37
N PRO A 38 -24.40 -6.84 3.11
CA PRO A 38 -24.44 -8.28 2.87
C PRO A 38 -24.60 -9.14 4.14
N THR A 39 -25.16 -10.34 3.96
CA THR A 39 -25.34 -11.41 4.97
C THR A 39 -24.08 -12.26 5.16
N LYS A 40 -23.93 -12.86 6.36
CA LYS A 40 -22.74 -13.59 6.83
C LYS A 40 -22.44 -14.83 5.95
N ARG A 41 -21.17 -14.97 5.53
CA ARG A 41 -20.65 -16.08 4.72
C ARG A 41 -19.45 -16.75 5.39
N GLN A 42 -19.23 -18.02 5.05
CA GLN A 42 -18.09 -18.83 5.50
C GLN A 42 -16.78 -18.29 4.90
N LYS A 43 -15.86 -17.89 5.78
CA LYS A 43 -14.49 -17.51 5.42
C LYS A 43 -13.64 -18.77 5.28
N ILE A 44 -12.85 -18.86 4.23
CA ILE A 44 -11.77 -19.84 4.15
C ILE A 44 -10.76 -19.47 5.23
N ALA A 45 -10.29 -20.49 5.95
CA ALA A 45 -9.35 -20.32 7.03
C ALA A 45 -7.93 -20.67 6.56
N TRP A 46 -6.97 -19.85 6.96
CA TRP A 46 -5.54 -20.11 6.80
C TRP A 46 -4.88 -20.02 8.18
N CYS A 47 -3.83 -20.81 8.39
CA CYS A 47 -3.09 -20.78 9.64
C CYS A 47 -2.35 -19.44 9.81
N SER A 48 -2.61 -18.74 10.91
CA SER A 48 -1.86 -17.56 11.33
C SER A 48 -0.40 -17.86 11.72
N GLY A 49 -0.01 -19.12 11.89
CA GLY A 49 1.37 -19.51 12.22
C GLY A 49 2.26 -19.61 10.99
N CYS A 50 1.84 -20.43 10.01
CA CYS A 50 2.61 -20.75 8.81
C CYS A 50 2.05 -20.18 7.50
N GLU A 51 0.89 -19.50 7.54
CA GLU A 51 0.17 -19.01 6.36
C GLU A 51 -0.26 -20.12 5.38
N ASP A 52 -0.40 -21.36 5.86
CA ASP A 52 -0.82 -22.53 5.09
C ASP A 52 -2.20 -23.06 5.54
N GLY A 53 -2.79 -23.96 4.76
CA GLY A 53 -4.05 -24.65 5.06
C GLY A 53 -3.91 -25.82 6.03
N GLY A 54 -4.79 -26.81 5.90
CA GLY A 54 -4.78 -28.06 6.67
C GLY A 54 -5.89 -28.14 7.74
N THR A 55 -5.67 -28.95 8.78
CA THR A 55 -6.60 -29.07 9.91
C THR A 55 -6.44 -27.87 10.82
N LEU A 56 -7.41 -26.97 10.77
CA LEU A 56 -7.36 -25.67 11.45
C LEU A 56 -8.32 -25.60 12.63
N ILE A 57 -7.90 -24.94 13.70
CA ILE A 57 -8.77 -24.54 14.81
C ILE A 57 -8.89 -23.01 14.89
N LYS A 58 -10.13 -22.53 15.01
CA LYS A 58 -10.43 -21.09 15.14
C LYS A 58 -10.29 -20.63 16.58
N CYS A 59 -9.66 -19.49 16.80
CA CYS A 59 -9.66 -18.81 18.09
C CYS A 59 -11.08 -18.38 18.49
N SER A 60 -11.48 -18.63 19.73
CA SER A 60 -12.80 -18.28 20.27
C SER A 60 -12.97 -16.77 20.56
N LEU A 61 -11.92 -15.97 20.35
CA LEU A 61 -11.86 -14.55 20.67
C LEU A 61 -11.59 -13.64 19.47
N CYS A 62 -10.93 -14.14 18.44
CA CYS A 62 -10.50 -13.35 17.29
C CYS A 62 -10.57 -14.20 16.02
N PRO A 63 -10.48 -13.61 14.82
CA PRO A 63 -10.66 -14.35 13.56
C PRO A 63 -9.45 -15.19 13.14
N ARG A 64 -8.47 -15.44 14.03
CA ARG A 64 -7.26 -16.22 13.71
C ARG A 64 -7.51 -17.72 13.77
N TYR A 65 -6.77 -18.46 12.95
CA TYR A 65 -6.79 -19.92 12.90
C TYR A 65 -5.38 -20.46 13.08
N PHE A 66 -5.23 -21.67 13.63
CA PHE A 66 -3.93 -22.34 13.75
C PHE A 66 -4.06 -23.79 13.29
N CYS A 67 -3.04 -24.31 12.61
CA CYS A 67 -3.00 -25.71 12.17
C CYS A 67 -2.30 -26.62 13.18
N THR A 68 -2.52 -27.92 13.04
CA THR A 68 -1.85 -28.99 13.82
C THR A 68 -0.33 -29.02 13.63
N GLU A 69 0.19 -28.52 12.49
CA GLU A 69 1.64 -28.42 12.26
C GLU A 69 2.28 -27.28 13.07
N CYS A 70 1.50 -26.25 13.42
CA CYS A 70 1.97 -25.12 14.22
C CYS A 70 1.73 -25.32 15.72
N LEU A 71 0.70 -26.07 16.10
CA LEU A 71 0.30 -26.28 17.49
C LEU A 71 -0.06 -27.74 17.74
N GLU A 72 0.37 -28.25 18.89
CA GLU A 72 -0.05 -29.56 19.37
C GLU A 72 -1.51 -29.50 19.86
N PHE A 73 -2.42 -30.13 19.12
CA PHE A 73 -3.84 -30.19 19.47
C PHE A 73 -4.10 -31.29 20.51
N PRO A 74 -5.13 -31.15 21.37
CA PRO A 74 -5.58 -32.25 22.21
C PRO A 74 -6.15 -33.39 21.33
N THR A 75 -6.08 -34.63 21.84
CA THR A 75 -6.57 -35.83 21.15
C THR A 75 -8.07 -35.78 20.89
N GLU A 76 -8.83 -35.10 21.75
CA GLU A 76 -10.27 -34.91 21.64
C GLU A 76 -10.58 -33.43 21.38
N VAL A 77 -11.14 -33.14 20.21
CA VAL A 77 -11.67 -31.82 19.84
C VAL A 77 -13.19 -31.96 19.73
N ASP A 78 -13.90 -31.39 20.71
CA ASP A 78 -15.37 -31.36 20.76
C ASP A 78 -15.89 -29.92 20.84
N ASP A 79 -17.22 -29.77 20.82
CA ASP A 79 -17.89 -28.47 20.82
C ASP A 79 -17.71 -27.67 22.12
N GLU A 80 -17.26 -28.31 23.21
CA GLU A 80 -16.99 -27.66 24.48
C GLU A 80 -15.56 -27.10 24.57
N LEU A 81 -14.70 -27.47 23.61
CA LEU A 81 -13.33 -27.00 23.54
C LEU A 81 -13.28 -25.52 23.16
N VAL A 82 -12.66 -24.73 24.04
CA VAL A 82 -12.39 -23.32 23.81
C VAL A 82 -10.91 -23.13 23.51
N PHE A 83 -10.60 -22.48 22.40
CA PHE A 83 -9.23 -22.22 21.98
C PHE A 83 -8.90 -20.72 22.00
N TYR A 84 -7.83 -20.37 22.69
CA TYR A 84 -7.25 -19.04 22.72
C TYR A 84 -5.90 -19.05 22.02
N CYS A 85 -5.81 -18.36 20.88
CA CYS A 85 -4.58 -18.32 20.11
C CYS A 85 -3.42 -17.64 20.84
N PRO A 86 -2.16 -17.88 20.43
CA PRO A 86 -0.98 -17.27 21.05
C PRO A 86 -1.04 -15.74 21.12
N LYS A 87 -1.60 -15.08 20.09
CA LYS A 87 -1.79 -13.62 20.10
C LYS A 87 -2.73 -13.16 21.21
N CYS A 88 -3.90 -13.79 21.35
CA CYS A 88 -4.86 -13.46 22.40
C CYS A 88 -4.33 -13.78 23.80
N TRP A 89 -3.54 -14.86 23.92
CA TRP A 89 -2.82 -15.22 25.14
C TRP A 89 -1.83 -14.12 25.54
N VAL A 90 -0.86 -13.80 24.67
CA VAL A 90 0.18 -12.79 24.94
C VAL A 90 -0.41 -11.39 25.17
N SER A 91 -1.47 -11.01 24.44
CA SER A 91 -2.15 -9.72 24.63
C SER A 91 -2.94 -9.65 25.96
N GLY A 92 -3.02 -10.74 26.74
CA GLY A 92 -3.56 -10.74 28.11
C GLY A 92 -5.00 -10.23 28.20
N ALA A 93 -5.85 -10.61 27.23
CA ALA A 93 -7.25 -10.21 27.18
C ALA A 93 -7.55 -8.70 27.06
N LYS A 94 -6.55 -7.82 26.81
CA LYS A 94 -6.80 -6.37 26.70
C LYS A 94 -7.79 -6.02 25.57
N GLU A 95 -7.75 -6.79 24.49
CA GLU A 95 -8.62 -6.67 23.30
C GLU A 95 -9.90 -7.52 23.38
N ILE A 96 -10.17 -8.16 24.52
CA ILE A 96 -11.35 -9.01 24.69
C ILE A 96 -12.49 -8.18 25.31
N PRO A 97 -13.73 -8.28 24.82
CA PRO A 97 -14.89 -7.63 25.44
C PRO A 97 -14.98 -7.96 26.94
N ALA A 98 -15.31 -6.98 27.78
CA ALA A 98 -15.29 -7.11 29.25
C ALA A 98 -16.03 -8.35 29.77
N TRP A 99 -17.13 -8.74 29.11
CA TRP A 99 -17.93 -9.91 29.47
C TRP A 99 -17.22 -11.26 29.24
N LYS A 100 -16.19 -11.32 28.39
CA LYS A 100 -15.33 -12.51 28.21
C LYS A 100 -14.06 -12.49 29.08
N LYS A 101 -13.73 -11.37 29.74
CA LYS A 101 -12.50 -11.23 30.56
C LYS A 101 -12.52 -12.05 31.85
N ALA A 102 -13.71 -12.39 32.36
CA ALA A 102 -13.85 -13.19 33.59
C ALA A 102 -13.33 -14.64 33.44
N VAL A 103 -13.14 -15.11 32.20
CA VAL A 103 -12.79 -16.52 31.90
C VAL A 103 -11.28 -16.73 31.77
N ILE A 104 -10.49 -15.68 31.49
CA ILE A 104 -9.04 -15.82 31.27
C ILE A 104 -8.31 -15.38 32.54
N PRO A 105 -7.54 -16.26 33.19
CA PRO A 105 -6.74 -15.89 34.36
C PRO A 105 -5.84 -14.71 34.05
N LYS A 106 -5.59 -13.83 35.03
CA LYS A 106 -4.56 -12.79 34.90
C LYS A 106 -3.21 -13.46 34.64
N GLN A 107 -2.72 -13.37 33.41
CA GLN A 107 -1.44 -13.95 33.03
C GLN A 107 -0.30 -13.01 33.40
N THR A 108 0.74 -13.57 34.00
CA THR A 108 2.06 -12.93 34.04
C THR A 108 2.73 -13.14 32.68
N ALA A 109 3.58 -12.21 32.25
CA ALA A 109 4.25 -12.25 30.94
C ALA A 109 5.13 -13.50 30.69
N LEU A 110 5.34 -14.33 31.71
CA LEU A 110 6.18 -15.54 31.69
C LEU A 110 5.38 -16.83 31.88
N ALA A 111 4.05 -16.77 31.91
CA ALA A 111 3.23 -17.97 32.05
C ALA A 111 3.31 -18.87 30.79
N PRO A 112 3.47 -20.20 30.94
CA PRO A 112 3.41 -21.13 29.82
C PRO A 112 2.10 -20.99 29.03
N TYR A 113 2.16 -21.14 27.71
CA TYR A 113 0.98 -21.01 26.85
C TYR A 113 -0.04 -22.12 27.13
N GLN A 114 -1.25 -21.77 27.58
CA GLN A 114 -2.36 -22.70 27.79
C GLN A 114 -3.52 -22.33 26.86
N GLY A 115 -3.39 -22.68 25.58
CA GLY A 115 -4.35 -22.30 24.54
C GLY A 115 -5.70 -23.02 24.62
N PHE A 116 -5.76 -24.25 25.12
CA PHE A 116 -6.96 -25.09 25.10
C PHE A 116 -7.62 -25.20 26.47
N TRP A 117 -8.94 -24.99 26.50
CA TRP A 117 -9.75 -24.94 27.70
C TRP A 117 -11.01 -25.79 27.54
N LYS A 118 -11.42 -26.49 28.59
CA LYS A 118 -12.69 -27.22 28.65
C LYS A 118 -13.31 -27.04 30.04
N HIS A 119 -14.61 -26.74 30.09
CA HIS A 119 -15.34 -26.43 31.33
C HIS A 119 -14.65 -25.38 32.22
N GLY A 120 -14.05 -24.35 31.61
CA GLY A 120 -13.36 -23.28 32.33
C GLY A 120 -12.02 -23.69 32.97
N ARG A 121 -11.45 -24.84 32.62
CA ARG A 121 -10.11 -25.28 33.06
C ARG A 121 -9.17 -25.46 31.87
N PRO A 122 -7.87 -25.13 31.99
CA PRO A 122 -6.90 -25.40 30.94
C PRO A 122 -6.64 -26.91 30.83
N LEU A 123 -6.54 -27.43 29.61
CA LEU A 123 -6.22 -28.83 29.36
C LEU A 123 -4.72 -29.16 29.54
N GLY A 124 -3.86 -28.15 29.66
CA GLY A 124 -2.43 -28.31 29.83
C GLY A 124 -1.63 -27.18 29.16
N VAL A 125 -0.31 -27.35 29.13
CA VAL A 125 0.60 -26.48 28.35
C VAL A 125 0.56 -26.91 26.89
N VAL A 126 0.41 -25.95 26.00
CA VAL A 126 0.37 -26.18 24.55
C VAL A 126 1.74 -25.93 23.97
N ARG A 127 2.28 -26.93 23.27
CA ARG A 127 3.54 -26.80 22.56
C ARG A 127 3.32 -26.09 21.24
N TYR A 128 4.08 -25.03 21.01
CA TYR A 128 4.17 -24.38 19.71
C TYR A 128 5.22 -25.13 18.88
N LEU A 129 4.79 -25.78 17.82
CA LEU A 129 5.62 -26.61 16.94
C LEU A 129 6.21 -25.79 15.79
N GLY A 130 5.52 -24.72 15.38
CA GLY A 130 5.93 -23.88 14.27
C GLY A 130 7.17 -23.03 14.58
N ASN A 131 7.89 -22.65 13.52
CA ASN A 131 8.96 -21.67 13.64
C ASN A 131 8.40 -20.27 13.88
N GLN A 132 9.16 -19.40 14.56
CA GLN A 132 8.81 -17.99 14.66
C GLN A 132 8.87 -17.35 13.26
N SER A 133 7.76 -16.76 12.81
CA SER A 133 7.77 -15.96 11.59
C SER A 133 8.61 -14.70 11.80
N LEU A 134 9.63 -14.53 10.97
CA LEU A 134 10.40 -13.29 10.88
C LEU A 134 9.55 -12.14 10.34
N ARG A 135 8.51 -12.46 9.57
CA ARG A 135 7.66 -11.50 8.87
C ARG A 135 6.26 -11.43 9.47
N GLY A 136 6.19 -11.07 10.75
CA GLY A 136 4.94 -10.70 11.42
C GLY A 136 4.39 -11.84 12.27
N GLN A 137 4.05 -11.53 13.51
CA GLN A 137 3.58 -12.54 14.45
C GLN A 137 2.08 -12.69 14.33
N TRP A 138 1.66 -13.86 13.83
CA TRP A 138 0.27 -14.29 13.80
C TRP A 138 -0.65 -13.35 13.02
N PRO A 139 -0.45 -13.15 11.70
CA PRO A 139 -1.39 -12.41 10.88
C PRO A 139 -2.81 -12.98 10.94
N ILE A 140 -3.80 -12.11 10.74
CA ILE A 140 -5.13 -12.58 10.33
C ILE A 140 -5.03 -12.73 8.83
N ILE A 141 -5.26 -13.92 8.28
CA ILE A 141 -5.31 -14.11 6.83
C ILE A 141 -6.77 -13.97 6.39
N ASP A 142 -7.08 -12.86 5.74
CA ASP A 142 -8.42 -12.51 5.31
C ASP A 142 -8.56 -12.68 3.79
N THR A 143 -9.37 -13.66 3.40
CA THR A 143 -9.70 -13.92 1.99
C THR A 143 -11.07 -13.35 1.65
N ALA A 144 -11.39 -12.17 2.17
CA ALA A 144 -12.65 -11.50 1.89
C ALA A 144 -12.81 -11.26 0.37
N ARG A 145 -14.06 -11.09 -0.09
CA ARG A 145 -14.34 -10.83 -1.51
C ARG A 145 -13.58 -9.60 -1.98
N THR A 146 -12.61 -9.82 -2.86
CA THR A 146 -11.69 -8.79 -3.31
C THR A 146 -11.86 -8.59 -4.81
N VAL A 147 -12.01 -7.33 -5.20
CA VAL A 147 -11.92 -6.93 -6.61
C VAL A 147 -10.67 -6.09 -6.81
N ILE A 148 -9.95 -6.38 -7.90
CA ILE A 148 -8.89 -5.55 -8.46
C ILE A 148 -9.45 -4.94 -9.74
N ILE A 149 -9.48 -3.62 -9.84
CA ILE A 149 -9.91 -2.86 -11.02
C ILE A 149 -8.64 -2.23 -11.61
N SER A 150 -8.19 -2.74 -12.75
CA SER A 150 -7.06 -2.19 -13.50
C SER A 150 -7.57 -1.24 -14.58
N ILE A 151 -7.38 0.06 -14.39
CA ILE A 151 -7.77 1.12 -15.31
C ILE A 151 -6.49 1.64 -15.96
N HIS A 152 -6.31 1.41 -17.25
CA HIS A 152 -5.09 1.84 -17.94
C HIS A 152 -5.38 2.65 -19.20
N LEU A 153 -4.50 3.61 -19.47
CA LEU A 153 -4.53 4.42 -20.68
C LEU A 153 -4.30 3.52 -21.90
N GLU A 154 -5.05 3.74 -22.97
CA GLU A 154 -4.87 3.04 -24.23
C GLU A 154 -3.40 3.09 -24.71
N GLY A 155 -2.86 1.95 -25.12
CA GLY A 155 -1.49 1.84 -25.63
C GLY A 155 -0.40 1.67 -24.56
N VAL A 156 -0.74 1.68 -23.27
CA VAL A 156 0.16 1.24 -22.20
C VAL A 156 0.30 -0.29 -22.25
N ASP A 157 1.53 -0.78 -22.19
CA ASP A 157 1.80 -2.22 -22.07
C ASP A 157 1.46 -2.68 -20.65
N ILE A 158 0.57 -3.66 -20.54
CA ILE A 158 0.10 -4.23 -19.28
C ILE A 158 0.85 -5.52 -18.91
N VAL A 159 1.74 -6.02 -19.77
CA VAL A 159 2.53 -7.21 -19.46
C VAL A 159 3.42 -6.93 -18.26
N GLY A 160 3.17 -7.66 -17.17
CA GLY A 160 3.91 -7.47 -15.91
C GLY A 160 3.51 -6.20 -15.14
N ASP A 161 2.35 -5.62 -15.44
CA ASP A 161 1.82 -4.52 -14.64
C ASP A 161 1.57 -4.93 -13.18
N ALA A 162 1.52 -3.95 -12.28
CA ALA A 162 1.37 -4.25 -10.86
C ALA A 162 0.02 -4.92 -10.54
N SER A 163 -1.03 -4.63 -11.33
CA SER A 163 -2.37 -5.17 -11.07
C SER A 163 -2.45 -6.69 -11.29
N HIS A 164 -1.87 -7.19 -12.39
CA HIS A 164 -1.78 -8.63 -12.66
C HIS A 164 -0.81 -9.33 -11.73
N VAL A 165 0.29 -8.65 -11.40
CA VAL A 165 1.31 -9.17 -10.48
C VAL A 165 0.75 -9.32 -9.06
N VAL A 166 -0.06 -8.37 -8.61
CA VAL A 166 -0.81 -8.46 -7.34
C VAL A 166 -1.89 -9.54 -7.43
N HIS A 167 -2.71 -9.56 -8.48
CA HIS A 167 -3.74 -10.59 -8.66
C HIS A 167 -3.15 -12.01 -8.61
N SER A 168 -2.05 -12.22 -9.33
CA SER A 168 -1.35 -13.51 -9.37
C SER A 168 -0.75 -13.89 -8.00
N HIS A 169 -0.24 -12.90 -7.26
CA HIS A 169 0.25 -13.09 -5.90
C HIS A 169 -0.87 -13.45 -4.91
N LEU A 170 -2.06 -12.87 -5.07
CA LEU A 170 -3.20 -13.16 -4.20
C LEU A 170 -3.87 -14.49 -4.53
N ARG A 171 -3.85 -14.94 -5.78
CA ARG A 171 -4.58 -16.12 -6.25
C ARG A 171 -4.42 -17.39 -5.39
N PRO A 172 -3.23 -17.76 -4.87
CA PRO A 172 -3.07 -18.93 -4.00
C PRO A 172 -3.94 -18.87 -2.73
N TYR A 173 -4.12 -17.68 -2.14
CA TYR A 173 -4.97 -17.47 -0.96
C TYR A 173 -6.46 -17.69 -1.24
N TYR A 174 -6.85 -17.70 -2.52
CA TYR A 174 -8.21 -17.91 -3.00
C TYR A 174 -8.41 -19.25 -3.70
N SER A 175 -7.47 -20.19 -3.59
CA SER A 175 -7.52 -21.50 -4.27
C SER A 175 -8.82 -22.27 -4.01
N GLU A 176 -9.32 -22.26 -2.77
CA GLU A 176 -10.58 -22.91 -2.35
C GLU A 176 -11.84 -22.09 -2.68
N SER A 177 -11.71 -20.82 -3.06
CA SER A 177 -12.83 -20.00 -3.56
C SER A 177 -12.36 -18.96 -4.58
N PRO A 178 -11.97 -19.40 -5.79
CA PRO A 178 -11.42 -18.51 -6.81
C PRO A 178 -12.38 -17.40 -7.20
N GLN A 179 -13.69 -17.64 -7.11
CA GLN A 179 -14.75 -16.67 -7.37
C GLN A 179 -14.76 -15.47 -6.41
N GLN A 180 -14.05 -15.52 -5.28
CA GLN A 180 -13.93 -14.41 -4.33
C GLN A 180 -12.83 -13.41 -4.70
N LEU A 181 -12.00 -13.70 -5.69
CA LEU A 181 -11.02 -12.76 -6.24
C LEU A 181 -11.37 -12.45 -7.70
N LYS A 182 -11.68 -11.20 -8.01
CA LYS A 182 -11.97 -10.75 -9.38
C LYS A 182 -10.94 -9.72 -9.86
N LEU A 183 -10.49 -9.85 -11.10
CA LEU A 183 -9.73 -8.83 -11.82
C LEU A 183 -10.61 -8.26 -12.94
N CYS A 184 -10.80 -6.94 -12.94
CA CYS A 184 -11.57 -6.21 -13.94
C CYS A 184 -10.64 -5.24 -14.68
N GLU A 185 -10.56 -5.37 -16.00
CA GLU A 185 -9.67 -4.54 -16.82
C GLU A 185 -10.44 -3.52 -17.66
N LEU A 186 -10.03 -2.27 -17.58
CA LEU A 186 -10.65 -1.14 -18.25
C LEU A 186 -9.58 -0.34 -19.00
N VAL A 187 -9.78 -0.16 -20.31
CA VAL A 187 -8.90 0.65 -21.16
C VAL A 187 -9.59 1.97 -21.45
N PHE A 188 -8.93 3.09 -21.20
CA PHE A 188 -9.51 4.40 -21.44
C PHE A 188 -8.77 5.22 -22.51
N ASN A 189 -9.54 6.04 -23.20
CA ASN A 189 -9.10 7.17 -24.02
C ASN A 189 -10.24 8.19 -23.97
N LEU A 190 -10.05 9.29 -23.25
CA LEU A 190 -11.11 10.27 -22.98
C LEU A 190 -11.13 11.44 -23.98
N HIS A 191 -10.10 11.55 -24.83
CA HIS A 191 -10.02 12.57 -25.88
C HIS A 191 -11.00 12.28 -27.03
N ASP A 192 -11.16 11.01 -27.40
CA ASP A 192 -12.12 10.59 -28.42
C ASP A 192 -13.50 10.33 -27.79
N THR A 193 -14.52 11.11 -28.18
CA THR A 193 -15.89 10.98 -27.65
C THR A 193 -16.48 9.58 -27.82
N LYS A 194 -16.22 8.88 -28.93
CA LYS A 194 -16.71 7.51 -29.15
C LYS A 194 -16.04 6.54 -28.17
N LYS A 195 -14.72 6.65 -27.99
CA LYS A 195 -13.96 5.83 -27.04
C LYS A 195 -14.33 6.13 -25.60
N ARG A 196 -14.51 7.39 -25.24
CA ARG A 196 -14.99 7.83 -23.93
C ARG A 196 -16.36 7.24 -23.62
N ASN A 197 -17.31 7.30 -24.56
CA ASN A 197 -18.62 6.68 -24.39
C ASN A 197 -18.54 5.14 -24.29
N ALA A 198 -17.62 4.51 -25.02
CA ALA A 198 -17.38 3.08 -24.89
C ALA A 198 -16.81 2.69 -23.53
N PHE A 199 -15.83 3.46 -23.02
CA PHE A 199 -15.30 3.32 -21.66
C PHE A 199 -16.42 3.48 -20.63
N HIS A 200 -17.25 4.52 -20.77
CA HIS A 200 -18.38 4.76 -19.86
C HIS A 200 -19.33 3.55 -19.82
N ARG A 201 -19.73 2.99 -20.96
CA ARG A 201 -20.57 1.78 -20.99
C ARG A 201 -19.88 0.60 -20.31
N LYS A 202 -18.58 0.40 -20.56
CA LYS A 202 -17.81 -0.70 -19.98
C LYS A 202 -17.73 -0.59 -18.46
N ILE A 203 -17.42 0.60 -17.93
CA ILE A 203 -17.35 0.81 -16.48
C ILE A 203 -18.72 0.69 -15.82
N GLN A 204 -19.81 1.11 -16.47
CA GLN A 204 -21.17 0.87 -15.94
C GLN A 204 -21.50 -0.62 -15.85
N GLY A 205 -21.06 -1.43 -16.83
CA GLY A 205 -21.19 -2.89 -16.77
C GLY A 205 -20.41 -3.48 -15.59
N VAL A 206 -19.14 -3.10 -15.43
CA VAL A 206 -18.33 -3.53 -14.28
C VAL A 206 -18.98 -3.11 -12.96
N VAL A 207 -19.47 -1.88 -12.85
CA VAL A 207 -20.16 -1.41 -11.63
C VAL A 207 -21.38 -2.26 -11.30
N ALA A 208 -22.20 -2.60 -12.29
CA ALA A 208 -23.36 -3.48 -12.07
C ALA A 208 -22.91 -4.87 -11.55
N ASP A 209 -21.88 -5.46 -12.15
CA ASP A 209 -21.31 -6.73 -11.69
C ASP A 209 -20.76 -6.64 -10.25
N LEU A 210 -20.22 -5.48 -9.86
CA LEU A 210 -19.70 -5.25 -8.51
C LEU A 210 -20.79 -5.00 -7.47
N GLU A 211 -21.88 -4.33 -7.84
CA GLU A 211 -23.06 -4.18 -6.99
C GLU A 211 -23.66 -5.55 -6.64
N GLU A 212 -23.65 -6.51 -7.59
CA GLU A 212 -24.03 -7.90 -7.34
C GLU A 212 -22.97 -8.66 -6.53
N PHE A 213 -21.69 -8.51 -6.90
CA PHE A 213 -20.58 -9.20 -6.25
C PHE A 213 -20.41 -8.79 -4.77
N LYS A 214 -20.72 -7.53 -4.44
CA LYS A 214 -20.58 -6.90 -3.11
C LYS A 214 -19.16 -7.11 -2.54
N PRO A 215 -18.13 -6.53 -3.17
CA PRO A 215 -16.76 -6.67 -2.69
C PRO A 215 -16.60 -6.11 -1.27
N GLU A 216 -15.82 -6.79 -0.45
CA GLU A 216 -15.39 -6.32 0.87
C GLU A 216 -14.09 -5.54 0.79
N THR A 217 -13.27 -5.84 -0.22
CA THR A 217 -12.01 -5.13 -0.53
C THR A 217 -12.02 -4.69 -2.00
N VAL A 218 -11.71 -3.42 -2.25
CA VAL A 218 -11.63 -2.83 -3.59
C VAL A 218 -10.25 -2.24 -3.82
N LEU A 219 -9.49 -2.80 -4.75
CA LEU A 219 -8.19 -2.31 -5.18
C LEU A 219 -8.32 -1.69 -6.56
N ILE A 220 -7.88 -0.46 -6.75
CA ILE A 220 -7.99 0.26 -8.02
C ILE A 220 -6.59 0.67 -8.45
N PHE A 221 -6.16 0.20 -9.61
CA PHE A 221 -4.91 0.61 -10.24
C PHE A 221 -5.23 1.56 -11.38
N VAL A 222 -4.67 2.77 -11.36
CA VAL A 222 -4.76 3.73 -12.45
C VAL A 222 -3.38 3.86 -13.08
N THR A 223 -3.22 3.31 -14.28
CA THR A 223 -1.96 3.35 -15.03
C THR A 223 -2.09 4.35 -16.17
N THR A 224 -1.40 5.47 -16.05
CA THR A 224 -1.40 6.54 -17.06
C THR A 224 -0.06 7.27 -16.99
N HIS A 225 0.10 8.36 -17.73
CA HIS A 225 1.16 9.32 -17.50
C HIS A 225 0.57 10.59 -16.89
N SER A 226 1.39 11.39 -16.24
CA SER A 226 1.06 12.76 -15.86
C SER A 226 2.10 13.72 -16.42
N THR A 227 1.70 14.97 -16.64
CA THR A 227 2.57 16.03 -17.13
C THR A 227 3.47 16.52 -15.98
N PRO A 228 4.81 16.47 -16.08
CA PRO A 228 5.73 16.83 -14.99
C PRO A 228 5.49 18.22 -14.38
N ASP A 229 5.13 19.19 -15.23
CA ASP A 229 5.00 20.58 -14.84
C ASP A 229 3.68 20.89 -14.11
N THR A 230 2.58 20.23 -14.52
CA THR A 230 1.22 20.52 -14.04
C THR A 230 0.64 19.43 -13.16
N GLY A 231 1.14 18.20 -13.23
CA GLY A 231 0.54 17.03 -12.59
C GLY A 231 -0.76 16.56 -13.24
N ASP A 232 -1.18 17.16 -14.37
CA ASP A 232 -2.37 16.74 -15.13
C ASP A 232 -2.19 15.31 -15.65
N LEU A 233 -3.25 14.51 -15.63
CA LEU A 233 -3.22 13.13 -16.10
C LEU A 233 -3.42 13.09 -17.62
N TRP A 234 -2.62 12.29 -18.32
CA TRP A 234 -2.82 12.04 -19.74
C TRP A 234 -4.15 11.33 -19.96
N ILE A 235 -4.91 11.79 -20.93
CA ILE A 235 -6.25 11.28 -21.25
C ILE A 235 -6.31 10.55 -22.60
N GLU A 236 -5.23 10.60 -23.39
CA GLU A 236 -5.06 9.81 -24.60
C GLU A 236 -3.63 9.28 -24.79
N PRO A 237 -3.45 8.28 -25.67
CA PRO A 237 -2.13 7.77 -26.00
C PRO A 237 -1.24 8.84 -26.61
N LYS A 238 0.08 8.67 -26.46
CA LYS A 238 1.13 9.52 -27.07
C LYS A 238 1.22 10.95 -26.52
N GLY A 239 0.53 11.27 -25.42
CA GLY A 239 0.69 12.55 -24.72
C GLY A 239 0.19 13.75 -25.53
N LEU A 240 -0.85 13.54 -26.34
CA LEU A 240 -1.43 14.60 -27.14
C LEU A 240 -2.38 15.51 -26.32
N ALA A 241 -2.81 15.06 -25.14
CA ALA A 241 -3.55 15.85 -24.18
C ALA A 241 -3.52 15.24 -22.77
N ALA A 242 -3.68 16.14 -21.81
CA ALA A 242 -3.81 15.87 -20.39
C ALA A 242 -4.89 16.75 -19.78
N SER A 243 -5.46 16.30 -18.67
CA SER A 243 -6.52 17.01 -17.97
C SER A 243 -6.31 16.95 -16.46
N PRO A 244 -6.77 17.96 -15.70
CA PRO A 244 -6.64 17.96 -14.24
C PRO A 244 -7.21 16.72 -13.57
N VAL A 245 -6.63 16.34 -12.44
CA VAL A 245 -7.02 15.14 -11.68
C VAL A 245 -8.51 15.19 -11.30
N HIS A 246 -9.01 16.36 -10.88
CA HIS A 246 -10.40 16.56 -10.49
C HIS A 246 -11.41 16.35 -11.65
N GLN A 247 -10.96 16.44 -12.91
CA GLN A 247 -11.80 16.16 -14.07
C GLN A 247 -11.70 14.69 -14.49
N VAL A 248 -10.51 14.09 -14.41
CA VAL A 248 -10.27 12.72 -14.88
C VAL A 248 -10.83 11.67 -13.90
N LEU A 249 -10.59 11.84 -12.60
CA LEU A 249 -10.96 10.81 -11.61
C LEU A 249 -12.48 10.54 -11.51
N PRO A 250 -13.37 11.55 -11.56
CA PRO A 250 -14.81 11.28 -11.60
C PRO A 250 -15.27 10.47 -12.82
N ILE A 251 -14.55 10.54 -13.94
CA ILE A 251 -14.85 9.74 -15.14
C ILE A 251 -14.37 8.31 -14.96
N LEU A 252 -13.14 8.13 -14.48
CA LEU A 252 -12.54 6.81 -14.25
C LEU A 252 -13.18 6.07 -13.08
N ILE A 253 -13.71 6.81 -12.09
CA ILE A 253 -14.32 6.28 -10.88
C ILE A 253 -15.64 7.04 -10.65
N PRO A 254 -16.69 6.71 -11.42
CA PRO A 254 -17.98 7.41 -11.36
C PRO A 254 -18.68 7.22 -10.02
N SER A 255 -19.64 8.08 -9.71
CA SER A 255 -20.33 8.10 -8.41
C SER A 255 -20.92 6.75 -7.98
N ARG A 256 -21.37 5.92 -8.93
CA ARG A 256 -21.82 4.55 -8.63
C ARG A 256 -20.68 3.64 -8.17
N LEU A 257 -19.52 3.70 -8.84
CA LEU A 257 -18.34 2.96 -8.38
C LEU A 257 -17.88 3.48 -7.01
N GLN A 258 -17.95 4.79 -6.77
CA GLN A 258 -17.68 5.37 -5.45
C GLN A 258 -18.63 4.85 -4.37
N ALA A 259 -19.90 4.58 -4.71
CA ALA A 259 -20.84 3.97 -3.77
C ALA A 259 -20.44 2.52 -3.40
N VAL A 260 -19.96 1.74 -4.38
CA VAL A 260 -19.39 0.40 -4.13
C VAL A 260 -18.15 0.48 -3.24
N ILE A 261 -17.24 1.42 -3.51
CA ILE A 261 -16.03 1.65 -2.69
C ILE A 261 -16.41 2.03 -1.25
N LYS A 262 -17.38 2.93 -1.07
CA LYS A 262 -17.89 3.36 0.24
C LYS A 262 -18.49 2.22 1.06
N ALA A 263 -19.11 1.24 0.39
CA ALA A 263 -19.70 0.07 1.03
C ALA A 263 -18.68 -1.01 1.41
N ALA A 264 -17.49 -0.99 0.80
CA ALA A 264 -16.43 -1.94 1.07
C ALA A 264 -15.77 -1.67 2.43
N SER A 265 -15.32 -2.73 3.10
CA SER A 265 -14.56 -2.64 4.35
C SER A 265 -13.11 -2.22 4.15
N GLY A 266 -12.61 -2.38 2.93
CA GLY A 266 -11.23 -2.14 2.52
C GLY A 266 -11.16 -1.46 1.16
N SER A 267 -10.40 -0.37 1.01
CA SER A 267 -10.20 0.24 -0.31
C SER A 267 -8.82 0.87 -0.50
N MET A 268 -8.22 0.64 -1.67
CA MET A 268 -6.94 1.25 -2.03
C MET A 268 -6.92 1.71 -3.49
N LEU A 269 -6.47 2.95 -3.71
CA LEU A 269 -6.25 3.53 -5.04
C LEU A 269 -4.74 3.69 -5.29
N ILE A 270 -4.23 3.10 -6.36
CA ILE A 270 -2.80 3.08 -6.69
C ILE A 270 -2.60 3.77 -8.02
N PHE A 271 -1.89 4.89 -8.00
CA PHE A 271 -1.50 5.64 -9.18
C PHE A 271 -0.15 5.14 -9.70
N LEU A 272 -0.17 4.49 -10.85
CA LEU A 272 1.01 4.09 -11.60
C LEU A 272 1.25 5.10 -12.73
N SER A 273 1.59 6.35 -12.35
CA SER A 273 1.85 7.42 -13.31
C SER A 273 3.27 7.97 -13.25
N CYS A 274 3.87 8.14 -14.43
CA CYS A 274 5.11 8.92 -14.61
C CYS A 274 4.77 10.42 -14.49
N GLY A 275 5.71 11.27 -14.07
CA GLY A 275 5.56 12.72 -14.29
C GLY A 275 4.77 13.45 -13.21
N GLY A 276 4.79 12.95 -11.98
CA GLY A 276 4.58 13.81 -10.82
C GLY A 276 3.13 14.15 -10.46
N LEU A 277 2.50 13.23 -9.72
CA LEU A 277 1.62 13.59 -8.58
C LEU A 277 2.40 14.34 -7.46
N ASN A 278 3.58 14.87 -7.77
CA ASN A 278 4.47 15.59 -6.87
C ASN A 278 4.06 17.06 -6.74
N ARG A 279 3.25 17.58 -7.66
CA ARG A 279 2.74 18.95 -7.64
C ARG A 279 1.69 19.11 -6.53
N SER A 280 1.68 20.28 -5.88
CA SER A 280 0.81 20.52 -4.72
C SER A 280 -0.67 20.53 -5.07
N ASP A 281 -1.02 21.15 -6.19
CA ASP A 281 -2.37 21.17 -6.77
C ASP A 281 -2.87 19.75 -7.09
N ALA A 282 -2.12 18.96 -7.84
CA ALA A 282 -2.49 17.58 -8.16
C ALA A 282 -2.66 16.73 -6.88
N ARG A 283 -1.81 16.94 -5.86
CA ARG A 283 -1.97 16.25 -4.56
C ARG A 283 -3.23 16.65 -3.82
N GLU A 284 -3.54 17.94 -3.80
CA GLU A 284 -4.77 18.45 -3.18
C GLU A 284 -6.00 17.89 -3.89
N GLU A 285 -5.99 17.81 -5.21
CA GLU A 285 -7.07 17.21 -6.00
C GLU A 285 -7.22 15.70 -5.74
N VAL A 286 -6.11 14.94 -5.68
CA VAL A 286 -6.15 13.51 -5.29
C VAL A 286 -6.69 13.36 -3.87
N SER A 287 -6.20 14.16 -2.90
CA SER A 287 -6.66 14.12 -1.52
C SER A 287 -8.16 14.41 -1.40
N ALA A 288 -8.64 15.46 -2.09
CA ALA A 288 -10.05 15.81 -2.14
C ALA A 288 -10.90 14.67 -2.73
N PHE A 289 -10.42 14.03 -3.80
CA PHE A 289 -11.09 12.88 -4.39
C PHE A 289 -11.14 11.67 -3.44
N VAL A 290 -10.00 11.29 -2.85
CA VAL A 290 -9.87 10.18 -1.89
C VAL A 290 -10.86 10.35 -0.73
N LYS A 291 -10.93 11.56 -0.16
CA LYS A 291 -11.87 11.91 0.91
C LYS A 291 -13.33 11.82 0.48
N THR A 292 -13.66 12.31 -0.71
CA THR A 292 -15.02 12.30 -1.27
C THR A 292 -15.50 10.89 -1.60
N ALA A 293 -14.62 10.07 -2.18
CA ALA A 293 -14.86 8.69 -2.55
C ALA A 293 -14.75 7.72 -1.37
N LYS A 294 -14.29 8.18 -0.19
CA LYS A 294 -14.04 7.37 1.01
C LYS A 294 -13.08 6.22 0.75
N ILE A 295 -12.05 6.50 -0.02
CA ILE A 295 -10.96 5.56 -0.25
C ILE A 295 -10.07 5.56 1.00
N GLN A 296 -9.81 4.40 1.58
CA GLN A 296 -9.04 4.32 2.84
C GLN A 296 -7.59 4.73 2.65
N TYR A 297 -6.99 4.26 1.56
CA TYR A 297 -5.60 4.52 1.22
C TYR A 297 -5.47 4.86 -0.25
N ALA A 298 -4.66 5.85 -0.59
CA ALA A 298 -4.14 5.96 -1.95
C ALA A 298 -2.62 6.04 -1.96
N ILE A 299 -2.01 5.51 -3.01
CA ILE A 299 -0.56 5.46 -3.20
C ILE A 299 -0.24 6.13 -4.53
N GLY A 300 0.74 7.02 -4.53
CA GLY A 300 1.34 7.61 -5.72
C GLY A 300 2.85 7.70 -5.62
N PHE A 301 3.50 8.02 -6.73
CA PHE A 301 4.96 8.11 -6.83
C PHE A 301 5.38 9.49 -7.35
N THR A 302 6.54 9.99 -6.92
CA THR A 302 6.95 11.37 -7.18
C THR A 302 7.88 11.54 -8.38
N VAL A 303 8.55 10.47 -8.82
CA VAL A 303 9.58 10.57 -9.87
C VAL A 303 8.96 10.84 -11.26
N GLU A 304 9.65 11.68 -12.04
CA GLU A 304 9.20 12.09 -13.36
C GLU A 304 9.17 10.92 -14.36
N HIS A 305 10.16 10.04 -14.30
CA HIS A 305 10.27 8.88 -15.18
C HIS A 305 10.02 7.60 -14.37
N PHE A 306 8.83 7.51 -13.79
CA PHE A 306 8.45 6.36 -13.00
C PHE A 306 8.36 5.10 -13.88
N LEU A 307 9.03 4.04 -13.45
CA LEU A 307 8.91 2.71 -14.03
C LEU A 307 7.98 1.89 -13.13
N PRO A 308 6.72 1.63 -13.52
CA PRO A 308 5.75 0.94 -12.66
C PRO A 308 6.24 -0.42 -12.16
N ALA A 309 6.98 -1.16 -13.01
CA ALA A 309 7.55 -2.45 -12.66
C ALA A 309 8.47 -2.41 -11.42
N ALA A 310 9.15 -1.28 -11.17
CA ALA A 310 10.00 -1.11 -9.99
C ALA A 310 9.20 -1.13 -8.67
N ALA A 311 7.89 -0.86 -8.72
CA ALA A 311 7.02 -0.87 -7.54
C ALA A 311 6.27 -2.20 -7.35
N ASN A 312 6.40 -3.18 -8.24
CA ASN A 312 5.62 -4.41 -8.21
C ASN A 312 5.75 -5.17 -6.87
N THR A 313 6.98 -5.41 -6.41
CA THR A 313 7.21 -6.12 -5.14
C THR A 313 6.70 -5.33 -3.94
N PHE A 314 6.87 -4.01 -3.95
CA PHE A 314 6.34 -3.13 -2.91
C PHE A 314 4.81 -3.17 -2.84
N LEU A 315 4.14 -3.15 -3.99
CA LEU A 315 2.69 -3.18 -4.07
C LEU A 315 2.12 -4.55 -3.69
N GLN A 316 2.80 -5.64 -4.03
CA GLN A 316 2.47 -6.99 -3.52
C GLN A 316 2.52 -7.03 -2.00
N ASP A 317 3.65 -6.66 -1.40
CA ASP A 317 3.84 -6.67 0.06
C ASP A 317 2.86 -5.71 0.74
N THR A 318 2.55 -4.57 0.11
CA THR A 318 1.56 -3.60 0.61
C THR A 318 0.16 -4.17 0.62
N VAL A 319 -0.31 -4.71 -0.51
CA VAL A 319 -1.65 -5.29 -0.61
C VAL A 319 -1.79 -6.50 0.31
N HIS A 320 -0.77 -7.37 0.35
CA HIS A 320 -0.75 -8.51 1.26
C HIS A 320 -0.84 -8.03 2.72
N ALA A 321 0.00 -7.09 3.14
CA ALA A 321 0.00 -6.60 4.51
C ALA A 321 -1.31 -5.91 4.93
N PHE A 322 -1.95 -5.16 4.04
CA PHE A 322 -3.15 -4.39 4.35
C PHE A 322 -4.42 -5.23 4.31
N PHE A 323 -4.56 -6.09 3.30
CA PHE A 323 -5.82 -6.75 3.00
C PHE A 323 -5.82 -8.25 3.27
N ILE A 324 -4.69 -8.93 3.09
CA ILE A 324 -4.58 -10.36 3.43
C ILE A 324 -4.22 -10.50 4.91
N ALA A 325 -3.03 -10.06 5.31
CA ALA A 325 -2.48 -10.27 6.65
C ALA A 325 -3.01 -9.30 7.73
N ARG A 326 -3.69 -8.23 7.31
CA ARG A 326 -4.27 -7.16 8.15
C ARG A 326 -3.30 -6.69 9.24
N TYR A 327 -2.06 -6.40 8.89
CA TYR A 327 -1.02 -5.98 9.84
C TYR A 327 -1.28 -4.62 10.50
N GLY A 328 -2.33 -3.90 10.07
CA GLY A 328 -2.97 -2.77 10.76
C GLY A 328 -2.13 -1.51 10.94
N LYS A 329 -0.79 -1.59 11.02
CA LYS A 329 0.03 -0.50 11.59
C LYS A 329 1.43 -0.32 11.02
N SER A 330 1.87 -1.11 10.03
CA SER A 330 3.31 -1.10 9.66
C SER A 330 3.60 -0.88 8.18
N PHE A 331 3.03 0.19 7.62
CA PHE A 331 3.54 0.73 6.34
C PHE A 331 5.06 1.00 6.42
N ALA A 332 5.51 1.48 7.59
CA ALA A 332 6.91 1.65 7.95
C ALA A 332 7.79 0.42 7.67
N ARG A 333 7.34 -0.77 8.08
CA ARG A 333 8.11 -2.01 7.92
C ARG A 333 8.11 -2.51 6.48
N ILE A 334 7.03 -2.28 5.75
CA ILE A 334 6.97 -2.56 4.32
C ILE A 334 8.03 -1.70 3.63
N LEU A 335 7.99 -0.38 3.85
CA LEU A 335 8.99 0.55 3.32
C LEU A 335 10.43 0.11 3.65
N ALA A 336 10.71 -0.25 4.91
CA ALA A 336 12.04 -0.70 5.33
C ALA A 336 12.58 -1.90 4.52
N SER A 337 11.71 -2.69 3.88
CA SER A 337 12.07 -3.82 3.04
C SER A 337 12.26 -3.47 1.55
N HIS A 338 11.94 -2.23 1.15
CA HIS A 338 11.96 -1.78 -0.25
C HIS A 338 12.87 -0.56 -0.48
N CYS A 339 14.11 -0.61 0.02
CA CYS A 339 15.08 0.48 -0.18
C CYS A 339 15.38 0.76 -1.67
N GLU A 340 15.35 -0.27 -2.53
CA GLU A 340 15.60 -0.13 -3.98
C GLU A 340 14.58 0.78 -4.66
N LEU A 341 13.30 0.64 -4.30
CA LEU A 341 12.24 1.52 -4.77
C LEU A 341 12.46 2.95 -4.26
N GLY A 342 12.89 3.09 -3.01
CA GLY A 342 13.17 4.38 -2.38
C GLY A 342 14.32 5.16 -3.00
N ILE A 343 15.30 4.48 -3.58
CA ILE A 343 16.38 5.12 -4.35
C ILE A 343 15.81 5.75 -5.62
N HIS A 344 14.74 5.20 -6.17
CA HIS A 344 14.15 5.61 -7.44
C HIS A 344 13.06 6.68 -7.29
N THR A 345 12.22 6.57 -6.27
CA THR A 345 11.07 7.46 -6.07
C THR A 345 10.71 7.62 -4.60
N ASP A 346 10.10 8.75 -4.28
CA ASP A 346 9.32 8.85 -3.06
C ASP A 346 7.94 8.24 -3.26
N ILE A 347 7.29 7.93 -2.15
CA ILE A 347 5.94 7.39 -2.10
C ILE A 347 5.03 8.41 -1.43
N LEU A 348 3.92 8.74 -2.08
CA LEU A 348 2.84 9.55 -1.51
C LEU A 348 1.76 8.61 -1.02
N MET A 349 1.38 8.74 0.25
CA MET A 349 0.28 8.00 0.85
C MET A 349 -0.81 8.98 1.27
N TYR A 350 -2.00 8.79 0.70
CA TYR A 350 -3.19 9.57 0.99
C TYR A 350 -4.11 8.75 1.88
N PHE A 351 -4.79 9.42 2.80
CA PHE A 351 -5.72 8.80 3.74
C PHE A 351 -7.14 9.34 3.56
N GLU A 352 -8.14 8.56 3.99
CA GLU A 352 -9.57 8.89 3.89
C GLU A 352 -9.94 10.27 4.47
N ASP A 353 -9.21 10.73 5.48
CA ASP A 353 -9.44 12.02 6.15
C ASP A 353 -8.90 13.23 5.35
N GLY A 354 -8.11 12.96 4.30
CA GLY A 354 -7.43 13.92 3.46
C GLY A 354 -5.97 14.16 3.85
N ASP A 355 -5.46 13.48 4.89
CA ASP A 355 -4.04 13.56 5.21
C ASP A 355 -3.20 12.96 4.07
N VAL A 356 -2.05 13.60 3.81
CA VAL A 356 -1.07 13.15 2.82
C VAL A 356 0.31 13.09 3.44
N PHE A 357 0.95 11.94 3.31
CA PHE A 357 2.31 11.70 3.78
C PHE A 357 3.22 11.41 2.59
N ARG A 358 4.36 12.08 2.54
CA ARG A 358 5.45 11.75 1.62
C ARG A 358 6.47 10.93 2.37
N TYR A 359 6.77 9.74 1.87
CA TYR A 359 7.84 8.89 2.35
C TYR A 359 9.00 8.99 1.37
N SER A 360 10.12 9.52 1.84
CA SER A 360 11.37 9.56 1.07
C SER A 360 12.38 8.63 1.68
N TRP A 361 13.16 7.99 0.81
CA TRP A 361 14.31 7.24 1.27
C TRP A 361 15.38 8.17 1.81
N HIS A 362 16.09 7.73 2.84
CA HIS A 362 17.11 8.48 3.54
C HIS A 362 18.39 7.67 3.58
N HIS A 363 19.47 8.28 3.13
CA HIS A 363 20.81 7.73 3.28
C HIS A 363 21.78 8.84 3.63
N SER A 364 22.54 8.67 4.70
CA SER A 364 23.43 9.71 5.24
C SER A 364 24.34 10.35 4.20
N GLY A 365 24.86 9.58 3.24
CA GLY A 365 25.78 10.08 2.21
C GLY A 365 25.20 10.29 0.79
N ARG A 366 24.00 9.80 0.50
CA ARG A 366 23.45 9.73 -0.88
C ARG A 366 22.11 10.41 -1.01
N HIS A 367 21.33 10.37 0.07
CA HIS A 367 20.00 10.96 0.15
C HIS A 367 19.75 11.57 1.55
N PRO A 368 20.64 12.47 2.03
CA PRO A 368 20.49 13.07 3.35
C PRO A 368 19.14 13.78 3.44
N PHE A 369 18.40 13.48 4.50
CA PHE A 369 17.05 14.01 4.74
C PHE A 369 16.08 13.88 3.56
N GLY A 370 16.19 12.85 2.72
CA GLY A 370 15.30 12.71 1.57
C GLY A 370 15.69 13.58 0.36
N GLN A 371 16.87 14.19 0.36
CA GLN A 371 17.35 15.01 -0.76
C GLN A 371 18.50 14.32 -1.50
N SER A 372 18.38 14.19 -2.82
CA SER A 372 19.40 13.55 -3.65
C SER A 372 20.71 14.33 -3.68
N VAL A 373 21.83 13.61 -3.46
CA VAL A 373 23.18 14.13 -3.65
C VAL A 373 23.61 13.85 -5.10
N PRO A 374 24.04 14.86 -5.87
CA PRO A 374 24.55 14.65 -7.22
C PRO A 374 25.72 13.64 -7.23
N HIS A 375 25.73 12.74 -8.21
CA HIS A 375 26.81 11.77 -8.35
C HIS A 375 28.14 12.43 -8.76
N GLN A 376 28.10 13.65 -9.30
CA GLN A 376 29.27 14.44 -9.68
C GLN A 376 29.22 15.82 -9.00
N CYS A 377 30.40 16.40 -8.72
CA CYS A 377 30.45 17.78 -8.23
C CYS A 377 29.88 18.72 -9.30
N PRO A 378 28.87 19.56 -9.00
CA PRO A 378 28.28 20.47 -9.99
C PRO A 378 29.23 21.55 -10.53
N LYS A 379 30.34 21.82 -9.83
CA LYS A 379 31.31 22.86 -10.22
C LYS A 379 32.49 22.31 -11.02
N CYS A 380 33.13 21.23 -10.56
CA CYS A 380 34.33 20.67 -11.21
C CYS A 380 34.08 19.37 -11.98
N PHE A 381 32.85 18.84 -11.95
CA PHE A 381 32.42 17.63 -12.66
C PHE A 381 33.15 16.33 -12.28
N VAL A 382 33.99 16.34 -11.24
CA VAL A 382 34.63 15.11 -10.73
C VAL A 382 33.56 14.20 -10.11
N VAL A 383 33.47 12.99 -10.66
CA VAL A 383 32.52 11.94 -10.25
C VAL A 383 32.85 11.39 -8.87
N SER A 384 31.82 11.15 -8.06
CA SER A 384 31.90 10.59 -6.70
C SER A 384 32.86 11.34 -5.76
N SER A 385 33.05 12.64 -6.00
CA SER A 385 33.98 13.47 -5.22
C SER A 385 33.36 14.05 -3.95
N LEU A 386 32.03 14.29 -3.93
CA LEU A 386 31.37 14.97 -2.82
C LEU A 386 31.51 14.19 -1.49
N ARG A 387 32.10 14.84 -0.49
CA ARG A 387 32.18 14.36 0.89
C ARG A 387 31.01 14.89 1.69
N VAL A 388 30.43 14.04 2.53
CA VAL A 388 29.31 14.39 3.39
C VAL A 388 29.79 14.45 4.84
N SER A 389 29.51 15.56 5.51
CA SER A 389 29.78 15.77 6.93
C SER A 389 28.57 16.43 7.61
N LEU A 390 28.56 16.44 8.94
CA LEU A 390 27.62 17.24 9.73
C LEU A 390 28.34 18.49 10.25
N ASP A 391 27.64 19.62 10.31
CA ASP A 391 28.13 20.81 11.01
C ASP A 391 27.62 20.87 12.47
N GLU A 392 27.95 21.96 13.18
CA GLU A 392 27.59 22.18 14.59
C GLU A 392 26.07 22.24 14.81
N GLU A 393 25.30 22.61 13.78
CA GLU A 393 23.84 22.66 13.80
C GLU A 393 23.20 21.34 13.33
N SER A 394 23.99 20.28 13.16
CA SER A 394 23.56 18.99 12.61
C SER A 394 22.98 19.07 11.19
N ARG A 395 23.36 20.10 10.42
CA ARG A 395 23.05 20.19 8.98
C ARG A 395 24.04 19.34 8.21
N VAL A 396 23.59 18.82 7.06
CA VAL A 396 24.46 18.02 6.19
C VAL A 396 25.22 18.95 5.25
N VAL A 397 26.55 18.91 5.32
CA VAL A 397 27.45 19.69 4.46
C VAL A 397 28.05 18.77 3.41
N LEU A 398 27.81 19.10 2.15
CA LEU A 398 28.44 18.47 0.98
C LEU A 398 29.63 19.33 0.54
N ARG A 399 30.84 18.77 0.55
CA ARG A 399 32.06 19.48 0.13
C ARG A 399 32.81 18.72 -0.95
N CYS A 400 33.26 19.41 -1.99
CA CYS A 400 34.21 18.84 -2.94
C CYS A 400 35.64 18.87 -2.38
N PRO A 401 36.38 17.73 -2.35
CA PRO A 401 37.74 17.66 -1.82
C PRO A 401 38.82 18.08 -2.85
N VAL A 402 38.44 18.36 -4.10
CA VAL A 402 39.37 18.77 -5.16
C VAL A 402 39.91 20.15 -4.82
N LYS A 403 41.24 20.30 -4.70
CA LYS A 403 41.89 21.54 -4.22
C LYS A 403 41.50 22.81 -5.00
N THR A 404 41.21 22.68 -6.29
CA THR A 404 40.80 23.78 -7.17
C THR A 404 39.29 24.03 -7.19
N CYS A 405 38.52 23.29 -6.38
CA CYS A 405 37.07 23.39 -6.31
C CYS A 405 36.64 23.80 -4.90
N ASP A 406 35.87 24.88 -4.81
CA ASP A 406 35.31 25.45 -3.58
C ASP A 406 33.84 25.06 -3.37
N TYR A 407 33.31 24.07 -4.12
CA TYR A 407 31.90 23.71 -4.04
C TYR A 407 31.55 23.22 -2.63
N VAL A 408 30.60 23.92 -2.01
CA VAL A 408 29.98 23.59 -0.74
C VAL A 408 28.47 23.75 -0.88
N LYS A 409 27.70 22.75 -0.43
CA LYS A 409 26.24 22.84 -0.30
C LYS A 409 25.83 22.36 1.08
N THR A 410 25.05 23.15 1.77
CA THR A 410 24.42 22.76 3.04
C THR A 410 22.99 22.29 2.78
N ILE A 411 22.59 21.23 3.47
CA ILE A 411 21.26 20.65 3.40
C ILE A 411 20.69 20.66 4.81
N ASP A 412 19.62 21.44 4.99
CA ASP A 412 18.88 21.52 6.23
C ASP A 412 17.94 20.33 6.41
N LYS A 413 17.80 19.88 7.67
CA LYS A 413 16.75 18.95 8.05
C LYS A 413 15.41 19.68 7.98
N ALA A 414 14.46 19.15 7.21
CA ALA A 414 13.14 19.79 7.13
C ALA A 414 12.45 19.79 8.51
N VAL A 415 11.82 20.91 8.87
CA VAL A 415 11.17 21.13 10.17
C VAL A 415 10.08 20.08 10.48
N GLN A 416 9.52 19.44 9.46
CA GLN A 416 8.42 18.46 9.56
C GLN A 416 8.84 17.03 9.24
N GLN A 417 10.14 16.72 9.29
CA GLN A 417 10.64 15.37 9.03
C GLN A 417 10.51 14.48 10.27
N ILE A 418 9.66 13.47 10.18
CA ILE A 418 9.61 12.39 11.17
C ILE A 418 10.35 11.20 10.61
N ARG A 419 11.33 10.70 11.37
CA ARG A 419 11.94 9.43 11.01
C ARG A 419 10.88 8.35 11.21
N VAL A 420 10.64 7.55 10.19
CA VAL A 420 9.80 6.37 10.33
C VAL A 420 10.53 5.49 11.34
N GLU A 421 10.05 5.45 12.59
CA GLU A 421 10.74 4.73 13.66
C GLU A 421 10.89 3.27 13.26
N GLU A 422 12.14 2.81 13.17
CA GLU A 422 12.42 1.38 13.16
C GLU A 422 12.10 0.85 14.56
N GLU A 423 11.56 -0.37 14.62
CA GLU A 423 11.37 -1.04 15.90
C GLU A 423 12.71 -1.14 16.67
N PRO A 424 12.69 -0.99 18.01
CA PRO A 424 13.86 -0.66 18.84
C PRO A 424 14.99 -1.72 18.88
N TRP A 425 14.85 -2.87 18.22
CA TRP A 425 15.86 -3.92 18.21
C TRP A 425 17.07 -3.66 17.29
N LYS A 426 17.02 -2.67 16.40
CA LYS A 426 18.21 -2.21 15.67
C LYS A 426 18.98 -1.14 16.45
N LYS A 427 19.65 -1.54 17.54
CA LYS A 427 20.82 -0.75 17.99
C LYS A 427 21.86 -0.86 16.87
N LYS A 428 22.08 0.23 16.14
CA LYS A 428 23.02 0.31 15.02
C LYS A 428 24.40 -0.17 15.48
N ASP A 429 24.81 -1.34 15.01
CA ASP A 429 26.22 -1.66 14.91
C ASP A 429 26.80 -0.73 13.84
N THR A 430 27.37 0.39 14.30
CA THR A 430 27.96 1.43 13.45
C THR A 430 29.30 1.01 12.86
N SER A 431 29.77 -0.21 13.15
CA SER A 431 31.08 -0.72 12.74
C SER A 431 31.16 -1.14 11.26
N VAL A 432 30.04 -1.44 10.59
CA VAL A 432 30.04 -1.79 9.16
C VAL A 432 30.00 -0.53 8.30
N ARG A 433 31.15 0.16 8.21
CA ARG A 433 31.37 1.20 7.20
C ARG A 433 31.19 0.59 5.80
N GLY A 434 30.12 0.96 5.11
CA GLY A 434 29.90 0.60 3.70
C GLY A 434 28.64 -0.20 3.42
N ALA A 435 27.83 -0.53 4.42
CA ALA A 435 26.57 -1.20 4.17
C ALA A 435 25.54 -0.21 3.60
N TRP A 436 24.94 -0.55 2.45
CA TRP A 436 23.96 0.24 1.68
C TRP A 436 22.59 0.40 2.37
N TYR A 437 22.54 0.32 3.71
CA TYR A 437 21.30 0.39 4.46
C TYR A 437 20.90 1.86 4.65
N GLY A 438 20.03 2.35 3.77
CA GLY A 438 19.25 3.57 4.00
C GLY A 438 17.92 3.26 4.70
N ASP A 439 17.36 4.27 5.37
CA ASP A 439 16.09 4.21 6.09
C ASP A 439 15.01 5.00 5.32
N TRP A 440 13.76 5.00 5.78
CA TRP A 440 12.72 5.89 5.25
C TRP A 440 12.41 7.02 6.23
N VAL A 441 12.06 8.19 5.68
CA VAL A 441 11.64 9.36 6.43
C VAL A 441 10.30 9.84 5.90
N SER A 442 9.40 10.26 6.78
CA SER A 442 8.09 10.77 6.41
C SER A 442 8.02 12.28 6.59
N PHE A 443 7.28 12.93 5.71
CA PHE A 443 6.94 14.35 5.76
C PHE A 443 5.42 14.46 5.71
N LYS A 444 4.85 15.19 6.68
CA LYS A 444 3.44 15.58 6.64
C LYS A 444 3.36 17.01 6.13
N ASN A 445 2.49 17.29 5.16
CA ASN A 445 2.27 18.67 4.73
C ASN A 445 1.51 19.44 5.83
N GLY A 446 2.17 20.39 6.48
CA GLY A 446 1.51 21.59 7.03
C GLY A 446 0.54 21.41 8.20
N ARG A 447 0.96 20.80 9.32
CA ARG A 447 0.56 21.09 10.72
C ARG A 447 1.20 20.06 11.68
N GLY A 448 1.47 20.46 12.93
CA GLY A 448 2.21 19.69 13.95
C GLY A 448 1.78 18.22 14.10
N PHE A 449 2.75 17.35 14.36
CA PHE A 449 2.63 15.90 14.20
C PHE A 449 2.29 15.15 15.50
N LYS A 450 1.32 14.24 15.41
CA LYS A 450 1.33 12.93 16.06
C LYS A 450 1.33 11.90 14.94
N ALA A 451 2.11 10.83 15.08
CA ALA A 451 2.06 9.71 14.13
C ALA A 451 0.61 9.23 14.03
N PRO A 452 0.06 9.05 12.82
CA PRO A 452 -1.25 8.46 12.69
C PRO A 452 -1.18 7.08 13.33
N THR A 453 -1.79 6.95 14.50
CA THR A 453 -2.13 5.65 15.05
C THR A 453 -3.23 5.14 14.13
N PHE A 454 -2.89 4.21 13.24
CA PHE A 454 -3.87 3.53 12.41
C PHE A 454 -4.93 2.95 13.36
N GLY A 455 -6.10 3.58 13.36
CA GLY A 455 -7.18 3.21 14.24
C GLY A 455 -7.72 1.87 13.78
N ASP A 456 -7.74 0.89 14.69
CA ASP A 456 -8.63 -0.25 14.55
C ASP A 456 -10.05 0.33 14.62
N LYS A 457 -10.64 0.71 13.48
CA LYS A 457 -12.10 0.72 13.42
C LYS A 457 -12.46 -0.74 13.65
N GLU A 458 -12.88 -1.06 14.86
CA GLU A 458 -13.43 -2.37 15.20
C GLU A 458 -14.44 -2.71 14.12
N VAL A 459 -14.09 -3.68 13.28
CA VAL A 459 -15.07 -4.39 12.47
C VAL A 459 -15.84 -5.23 13.47
N ALA A 460 -16.85 -4.62 14.09
CA ALA A 460 -17.85 -5.35 14.84
C ALA A 460 -18.47 -6.37 13.88
N ALA A 461 -18.15 -7.64 14.09
CA ALA A 461 -18.56 -8.76 13.24
C ALA A 461 -19.99 -9.23 13.53
#